data_AF-A0A353GSU9-F1
#
_entry.id   AF-A0A353GSU9-F1
#
_cell.length_a   1.000
_cell.length_b   1.000
_cell.length_c   1.000
_cell.angle_alpha   90.00
_cell.angle_beta   90.00
_cell.angle_gamma   90.00
#
_symmetry.space_group_name_H-M   'P 1'
#
loop_
_entity.id
_entity.type
_entity.pdbx_description
1 polymer ?
#
loop_
_entity_poly.entity_id
_entity_poly.type
_entity_poly.pdbx_seq_one_letter_code
_entity_poly.pdbx_strand_id
1 'polypeptide(L)' 'MINKFKIDEWKIIEEGFDPSTNRFSESIFSLGNEHMGLRGFFEEGYSGDSLKGTYVAGVYYP' A
#
# COMPACT_ATOMS: atom_id res chain seq x y z
N MET A 1 -3.18 -0.08 -19.53
CA MET A 1 -3.58 -0.37 -18.14
C MET A 1 -2.79 -1.57 -17.66
N ILE A 2 -2.26 -1.52 -16.44
CA ILE A 2 -1.53 -2.63 -15.82
C ILE A 2 -2.58 -3.63 -15.28
N ASN A 3 -2.54 -4.88 -15.74
CA ASN A 3 -3.46 -5.94 -15.27
C ASN A 3 -2.72 -6.83 -14.25
N LYS A 4 -2.64 -6.36 -13.00
CA LYS A 4 -1.81 -6.95 -11.93
C LYS A 4 -2.60 -7.67 -10.84
N PHE A 5 -3.85 -7.30 -10.62
CA PHE A 5 -4.70 -7.89 -9.58
C PHE A 5 -5.69 -8.89 -10.17
N LYS A 6 -5.93 -9.98 -9.45
CA LYS A 6 -6.99 -10.92 -9.81
C LYS A 6 -8.37 -10.29 -9.60
N ILE A 7 -9.29 -10.65 -10.47
CA ILE A 7 -10.70 -10.31 -10.31
C ILE A 7 -11.28 -11.24 -9.25
N ASP A 8 -11.73 -10.65 -8.16
CA ASP A 8 -12.47 -11.30 -7.08
C ASP A 8 -13.55 -10.31 -6.61
N GLU A 9 -14.68 -10.85 -6.16
CA GLU A 9 -15.88 -10.06 -5.81
C GLU A 9 -15.69 -9.23 -4.53
N TRP A 10 -14.83 -9.66 -3.61
CA TRP A 10 -14.64 -9.01 -2.31
C TRP A 10 -13.20 -8.68 -1.97
N LYS A 11 -12.24 -9.24 -2.72
CA LYS A 11 -10.81 -9.13 -2.40
C LYS A 11 -10.05 -8.44 -3.52
N ILE A 12 -9.04 -7.67 -3.12
CA ILE A 12 -7.95 -7.30 -4.03
C ILE A 12 -6.85 -8.31 -3.77
N ILE A 13 -6.41 -9.01 -4.83
CA ILE A 13 -5.42 -10.09 -4.71
C ILE A 13 -4.31 -9.84 -5.73
N GLU A 14 -3.08 -9.70 -5.23
CA GLU A 14 -1.87 -9.74 -6.02
C GLU A 14 -1.20 -11.11 -5.85
N GLU A 15 -0.83 -11.76 -6.95
CA GLU A 15 -0.06 -13.01 -6.91
C GLU A 15 1.35 -12.80 -7.39
N GLY A 16 2.31 -13.22 -6.56
CA GLY A 16 3.73 -12.93 -6.77
C GLY A 16 4.08 -11.49 -6.42
N PHE A 17 5.38 -11.24 -6.26
CA PHE A 17 5.91 -9.92 -5.96
C PHE A 17 6.69 -9.38 -7.16
N ASP A 18 6.36 -8.15 -7.58
CA ASP A 18 7.08 -7.43 -8.62
C ASP A 18 7.61 -6.08 -8.06
N PRO A 19 8.93 -5.96 -7.83
CA PRO A 19 9.57 -4.76 -7.31
C PRO A 19 9.25 -3.48 -8.10
N SER A 20 9.05 -3.58 -9.41
CA SER A 20 8.86 -2.41 -10.28
C SER A 20 7.52 -1.70 -10.06
N THR A 21 6.59 -2.39 -9.41
CA THR A 21 5.23 -1.91 -9.13
C THR A 21 4.91 -1.91 -7.64
N ASN A 22 5.90 -2.12 -6.77
CA ASN A 22 5.71 -2.18 -5.31
C ASN A 22 5.03 -0.91 -4.76
N ARG A 23 5.56 0.29 -5.07
CA ARG A 23 5.00 1.56 -4.62
C ARG A 23 3.55 1.79 -5.10
N PHE A 24 3.18 1.22 -6.25
CA PHE A 24 1.80 1.22 -6.74
C PHE A 24 0.91 0.34 -5.86
N SER A 25 1.31 -0.92 -5.62
CA SER A 25 0.59 -1.86 -4.76
C SER A 25 0.42 -1.34 -3.33
N GLU A 26 1.44 -0.73 -2.73
CA GLU A 26 1.36 -0.10 -1.41
C GLU A 26 0.22 0.93 -1.30
N SER A 27 -0.10 1.62 -2.40
CA SER A 27 -1.20 2.58 -2.44
C SER A 27 -2.55 1.86 -2.40
N ILE A 28 -2.70 0.80 -3.18
CA ILE A 28 -3.95 0.02 -3.31
C ILE A 28 -4.27 -0.76 -2.03
N PHE A 29 -3.26 -1.36 -1.40
CA PHE A 29 -3.41 -2.15 -0.17
C PHE A 29 -3.36 -1.31 1.12
N SER A 30 -3.60 0.00 1.03
CA SER A 30 -3.66 0.87 2.21
C SER A 30 -4.86 0.53 3.09
N LEU A 31 -4.71 0.71 4.39
CA LEU A 31 -5.79 0.60 5.38
C LEU A 31 -5.95 1.91 6.16
N GLY A 32 -7.16 2.18 6.63
CA GLY A 32 -7.44 3.34 7.46
C GLY A 32 -8.78 3.23 8.19
N ASN A 33 -8.93 4.01 9.26
CA ASN A 33 -10.09 4.00 10.14
C ASN A 33 -10.55 5.42 10.51
N GLU A 34 -10.44 6.37 9.56
CA GLU A 34 -10.62 7.82 9.76
C GLU A 34 -9.52 8.44 10.64
N HIS A 35 -9.35 7.95 11.87
CA HIS A 35 -8.39 8.49 12.83
C HIS A 35 -6.94 8.34 12.37
N MET A 36 -6.62 7.23 11.70
CA MET A 36 -5.31 7.00 11.12
C MET A 36 -5.40 6.16 9.84
N GLY A 37 -4.33 6.18 9.06
CA GLY A 37 -4.15 5.32 7.91
C GLY A 37 -2.69 5.00 7.66
N LEU A 38 -2.44 3.87 7.02
CA LEU A 38 -1.12 3.45 6.58
C LEU A 38 -1.19 2.90 5.15
N ARG A 39 -0.10 3.12 4.42
CA ARG A 39 0.14 2.43 3.16
C ARG A 39 0.43 0.95 3.41
N GLY A 40 0.16 0.11 2.42
CA GLY A 40 0.43 -1.34 2.49
C GLY A 40 1.90 -1.71 2.29
N PHE A 41 2.82 -1.06 3.02
CA PHE A 41 4.25 -1.37 2.97
C PHE A 41 4.58 -2.59 3.85
N PHE A 42 5.66 -3.30 3.51
CA PHE A 42 6.15 -4.47 4.26
C PHE A 42 6.71 -4.09 5.65
N GLU A 43 6.23 -4.78 6.68
CA GLU A 43 6.57 -4.52 8.10
C GLU A 43 8.04 -4.85 8.39
N GLU A 44 8.53 -5.96 7.85
CA GLU A 44 9.92 -6.43 7.96
C GLU A 44 10.92 -5.46 7.34
N GLY A 45 10.41 -4.49 6.55
CA GLY A 45 11.19 -3.53 5.81
C GLY A 45 11.56 -4.05 4.42
N TYR A 46 11.63 -3.11 3.48
CA TYR A 46 11.99 -3.39 2.11
C TYR A 46 13.05 -2.39 1.64
N SER A 47 14.09 -2.90 0.96
CA SER A 47 15.24 -2.10 0.50
C SER A 47 15.08 -1.55 -0.91
N GLY A 48 14.09 -2.02 -1.67
CA GLY A 48 13.77 -1.52 -3.00
C GLY A 48 12.90 -0.26 -2.97
N ASP A 49 12.33 0.10 -4.13
CA ASP A 49 11.47 1.28 -4.23
C ASP A 49 10.19 1.12 -3.41
N SER A 50 9.96 2.04 -2.47
CA SER A 50 8.86 2.01 -1.51
C SER A 50 8.54 3.42 -1.01
N LEU A 51 7.32 3.64 -0.56
CA LEU A 51 6.93 4.83 0.20
C LEU A 51 6.29 4.39 1.53
N LYS A 52 7.10 4.34 2.59
CA LYS A 52 6.62 4.12 3.95
C LYS A 52 5.84 5.35 4.41
N GLY A 53 4.57 5.16 4.74
CA GLY A 53 3.68 6.25 5.13
C GLY A 53 2.61 5.77 6.09
N THR A 54 2.64 6.33 7.29
CA THR A 54 1.59 6.21 8.31
C THR A 54 1.19 7.61 8.72
N TYR A 55 -0.10 7.89 8.68
CA TYR A 55 -0.67 9.21 8.86
C TYR A 55 -1.71 9.16 9.98
N VAL A 56 -1.67 10.13 10.87
CA VAL A 56 -2.66 10.31 11.94
C VAL A 56 -3.43 11.59 11.63
N ALA A 57 -4.75 11.49 11.59
CA ALA A 57 -5.61 12.63 11.25
C ALA A 57 -5.37 13.79 12.22
N GLY A 58 -5.22 15.00 11.65
CA GLY A 58 -4.94 16.21 12.42
C GLY A 58 -3.48 16.38 12.86
N VAL A 59 -2.59 15.41 12.62
CA VAL A 59 -1.15 15.56 12.86
C VAL A 59 -0.47 16.04 11.57
N TYR A 60 -0.07 17.30 11.56
CA TYR A 60 0.69 17.92 10.48
C TYR A 60 1.81 18.79 11.06
N TYR A 61 2.79 19.13 10.24
CA TYR A 61 3.86 20.07 10.56
C TYR A 61 3.84 21.19 9.51
N PRO A 62 3.89 22.48 9.92
CA PRO A 62 3.86 23.61 9.00
C PRO A 62 5.15 23.76 8.18
#